data_AF-A0A3D0PSJ8-F1
#
_entry.id   AF-A0A3D0PSJ8-F1
#
_cell.length_a   1.000
_cell.length_b   1.000
_cell.length_c   1.000
_cell.angle_alpha   90.00
_cell.angle_beta   90.00
_cell.angle_gamma   90.00
#
_symmetry.space_group_name_H-M   'P 1'
#
loop_
_entity.id
_entity.type
_entity.pdbx_description
1 polymer ?
#
loop_
_entity_poly.entity_id
_entity_poly.type
_entity_poly.pdbx_seq_one_letter_code
_entity_poly.pdbx_strand_id
1 'polypeptide(L)'
;MFIDSAKIHIKAGDGGTGAVSFRREKYVAAGGPDGGDGGRGGNVVFIADDNLSTLADYRYRKKFVAKNGEAGRGKRCSGKKGEDLVLYVPRGTLVKDVQSGRLLADISGDEPQTVLRGGRGGWGNIHFATPTRQVPRFAKPGTPGMEADVQLELKLLADVGLIGFPNVGKSTLVSVVSEAKP
;
A
#
# COMPACT_ATOMS: atom_id res chain seq x y z
N MET A 1 24.64 7.44 9.44
CA MET A 1 24.97 6.99 8.08
C MET A 1 23.86 7.48 7.17
N PHE A 2 24.15 8.37 6.23
CA PHE A 2 23.15 8.88 5.29
C PHE A 2 22.94 7.82 4.20
N ILE A 3 21.68 7.40 4.02
CA ILE A 3 21.30 6.42 3.00
C ILE A 3 20.25 7.09 2.12
N ASP A 4 20.63 7.30 0.88
CA ASP A 4 19.84 7.95 -0.18
C ASP A 4 19.05 6.95 -1.03
N SER A 5 19.36 5.65 -0.92
CA SER A 5 18.77 4.61 -1.73
C SER A 5 18.51 3.33 -0.93
N ALA A 6 17.33 2.73 -1.14
CA ALA A 6 16.95 1.48 -0.52
C ALA A 6 16.09 0.63 -1.46
N LYS A 7 16.32 -0.69 -1.46
CA LYS A 7 15.49 -1.65 -2.19
C LYS A 7 14.62 -2.42 -1.21
N ILE A 8 13.32 -2.40 -1.44
CA ILE A 8 12.33 -3.05 -0.58
C ILE A 8 11.32 -3.84 -1.42
N HIS A 9 10.80 -4.90 -0.83
CA HIS A 9 9.69 -5.66 -1.34
C HIS A 9 8.41 -5.19 -0.67
N ILE A 10 7.46 -4.71 -1.48
CA ILE A 10 6.14 -4.27 -1.03
C ILE A 10 5.06 -5.19 -1.58
N LYS A 11 4.12 -5.57 -0.71
CA LYS A 11 2.95 -6.37 -1.09
C LYS A 11 1.68 -5.77 -0.50
N ALA A 12 0.68 -5.54 -1.34
CA ALA A 12 -0.64 -5.15 -0.91
C ALA A 12 -1.42 -6.35 -0.36
N GLY A 13 -2.43 -6.09 0.47
CA GLY A 13 -3.23 -7.14 1.09
C GLY A 13 -4.03 -7.91 0.05
N ASP A 14 -4.16 -9.20 0.25
CA ASP A 14 -5.04 -10.05 -0.55
C ASP A 14 -6.51 -9.73 -0.21
N GLY A 15 -7.39 -9.87 -1.19
CA GLY A 15 -8.83 -9.77 -0.95
C GLY A 15 -9.35 -10.96 -0.16
N GLY A 16 -10.27 -10.72 0.76
CA GLY A 16 -10.95 -11.78 1.51
C GLY A 16 -11.82 -12.64 0.60
N THR A 17 -12.03 -13.90 0.98
CA THR A 17 -12.87 -14.85 0.25
C THR A 17 -14.36 -14.58 0.49
N GLY A 18 -15.20 -14.70 -0.54
CA GLY A 18 -16.65 -14.71 -0.36
C GLY A 18 -17.11 -15.99 0.34
N ALA A 19 -18.17 -15.91 1.15
CA ALA A 19 -18.70 -17.07 1.87
C ALA A 19 -19.79 -17.80 1.06
N VAL A 20 -19.83 -19.12 1.23
CA VAL A 20 -20.99 -19.94 0.87
C VAL A 20 -21.74 -20.26 2.16
N SER A 21 -22.92 -19.66 2.32
CA SER A 21 -23.78 -19.88 3.48
C SER A 21 -25.24 -19.87 3.08
N PHE A 22 -26.07 -20.53 3.88
CA PHE A 22 -27.53 -20.56 3.72
C PHE A 22 -28.21 -20.23 5.04
N ARG A 23 -29.30 -19.47 4.97
CA ARG A 23 -30.09 -19.10 6.15
C ARG A 23 -30.69 -20.36 6.77
N ARG A 24 -30.54 -20.51 8.09
CA ARG A 24 -31.11 -21.63 8.87
C ARG A 24 -32.00 -21.08 9.98
N GLU A 25 -33.30 -21.39 9.90
CA GLU A 25 -34.31 -21.00 10.87
C GLU A 25 -35.18 -22.22 11.19
N LYS A 26 -35.64 -22.34 12.45
CA LYS A 26 -36.34 -23.54 12.95
C LYS A 26 -37.58 -23.92 12.13
N TYR A 27 -38.27 -22.94 11.56
CA TYR A 27 -39.52 -23.14 10.80
C TYR A 27 -39.34 -22.95 9.28
N VAL A 28 -38.10 -22.91 8.78
CA VAL A 28 -37.81 -22.74 7.34
C VAL A 28 -37.01 -23.95 6.86
N ALA A 29 -37.65 -24.80 6.06
CA ALA A 29 -37.05 -26.04 5.55
C ALA A 29 -35.83 -25.81 4.64
N ALA A 30 -35.84 -24.75 3.82
CA ALA A 30 -34.72 -24.37 2.96
C ALA A 30 -34.61 -22.84 2.87
N GLY A 31 -33.70 -22.26 3.66
CA GLY A 31 -33.41 -20.84 3.56
C GLY A 31 -32.57 -20.51 2.33
N GLY A 32 -32.79 -19.31 1.78
CA GLY A 32 -31.99 -18.79 0.68
C GLY A 32 -30.51 -18.58 1.05
N PRO A 33 -29.66 -18.32 0.05
CA PRO A 33 -28.25 -18.01 0.27
C PRO A 33 -28.10 -16.76 1.15
N ASP A 34 -27.15 -16.82 2.08
CA ASP A 34 -26.84 -15.73 3.02
C ASP A 34 -25.32 -15.56 3.24
N GLY A 35 -24.48 -16.04 2.34
CA GLY A 35 -23.04 -15.79 2.39
C GLY A 35 -22.68 -14.36 2.00
N GLY A 36 -21.98 -13.66 2.90
CA GLY A 36 -21.45 -12.31 2.67
C GLY A 36 -20.18 -12.29 1.81
N ASP A 37 -19.81 -11.09 1.40
CA ASP A 37 -18.64 -10.83 0.56
C ASP A 37 -17.35 -10.79 1.39
N GLY A 38 -16.23 -11.10 0.76
CA GLY A 38 -14.93 -10.84 1.34
C GLY A 38 -14.59 -9.34 1.36
N GLY A 39 -13.82 -8.92 2.35
CA GLY A 39 -13.29 -7.58 2.44
C GLY A 39 -12.20 -7.31 1.41
N ARG A 40 -12.00 -6.04 1.05
CA ARG A 40 -10.86 -5.65 0.20
C ARG A 40 -9.56 -5.71 1.01
N GLY A 41 -8.46 -6.13 0.40
CA GLY A 41 -7.14 -6.05 1.01
C GLY A 41 -6.66 -4.60 1.21
N GLY A 42 -5.74 -4.40 2.15
CA GLY A 42 -5.11 -3.11 2.40
C GLY A 42 -4.21 -2.68 1.25
N ASN A 43 -4.18 -1.38 0.98
CA ASN A 43 -3.25 -0.78 0.02
C ASN A 43 -1.86 -0.59 0.63
N VAL A 44 -0.85 -0.35 -0.22
CA VAL A 44 0.44 0.20 0.21
C VAL A 44 0.50 1.67 -0.21
N VAL A 45 0.66 2.54 0.77
CA VAL A 45 0.60 3.99 0.63
C VAL A 45 1.89 4.60 1.14
N PHE A 46 2.46 5.52 0.38
CA PHE A 46 3.62 6.30 0.79
C PHE A 46 3.20 7.71 1.16
N ILE A 47 3.76 8.24 2.24
CA ILE A 47 3.51 9.59 2.74
C ILE A 47 4.86 10.26 2.99
N ALA A 48 4.98 11.53 2.57
CA ALA A 48 6.13 12.35 2.89
C ALA A 48 6.12 12.69 4.40
N ASP A 49 7.26 12.53 5.06
CA ASP A 49 7.48 13.00 6.43
C ASP A 49 8.73 13.89 6.47
N ASP A 50 8.54 15.14 6.86
CA ASP A 50 9.60 16.16 6.92
C ASP A 50 10.58 15.93 8.06
N ASN A 51 10.22 15.09 9.04
CA ASN A 51 11.13 14.71 10.12
C ASN A 51 12.12 13.63 9.68
N LEU A 52 11.86 12.95 8.56
CA LEU A 52 12.72 11.92 8.01
C LEU A 52 13.71 12.54 7.02
N SER A 53 15.00 12.36 7.28
CA SER A 53 16.09 12.84 6.41
C SER A 53 16.83 11.74 5.66
N THR A 54 16.59 10.46 5.99
CA THR A 54 17.30 9.33 5.39
C THR A 54 16.36 8.14 5.17
N LEU A 55 16.73 7.24 4.25
CA LEU A 55 16.04 5.97 4.01
C LEU A 55 16.61 4.80 4.85
N ALA A 56 17.25 5.10 5.98
CA ALA A 56 17.94 4.10 6.78
C ALA A 56 17.03 2.96 7.27
N ASP A 57 15.78 3.28 7.64
CA ASP A 57 14.79 2.29 8.14
C ASP A 57 14.48 1.21 7.10
N TYR A 58 14.47 1.59 5.83
CA TYR A 58 14.21 0.71 4.69
C TYR A 58 15.40 -0.18 4.32
N ARG A 59 16.59 0.09 4.86
CA ARG A 59 17.77 -0.76 4.66
C ARG A 59 17.71 -2.02 5.51
N TYR A 60 17.25 -1.90 6.75
CA TYR A 60 17.17 -3.02 7.69
C TYR A 60 15.93 -3.86 7.47
N ARG A 61 14.77 -3.22 7.29
CA ARG A 61 13.51 -3.91 7.00
C ARG A 61 13.25 -3.87 5.50
N LYS A 62 13.39 -5.02 4.85
CA LYS A 62 13.22 -5.14 3.38
C LYS A 62 11.83 -5.58 2.93
N LYS A 63 10.97 -6.09 3.82
CA LYS A 63 9.66 -6.63 3.46
C LYS A 63 8.53 -5.92 4.18
N PHE A 64 7.59 -5.40 3.39
CA PHE A 64 6.42 -4.65 3.86
C PHE A 64 5.16 -5.24 3.22
N VAL A 65 4.24 -5.72 4.04
CA VAL A 65 3.02 -6.40 3.59
C VAL A 65 1.82 -5.75 4.26
N ALA A 66 0.84 -5.30 3.48
CA ALA A 66 -0.41 -4.76 4.01
C ALA A 66 -1.34 -5.87 4.49
N LYS A 67 -2.31 -5.53 5.36
CA LYS A 67 -3.23 -6.54 5.91
C LYS A 67 -4.20 -7.04 4.83
N ASN A 68 -4.47 -8.33 4.84
CA ASN A 68 -5.48 -8.95 3.98
C ASN A 68 -6.89 -8.53 4.40
N GLY A 69 -7.83 -8.57 3.45
CA GLY A 69 -9.25 -8.42 3.74
C GLY A 69 -9.80 -9.65 4.46
N GLU A 70 -10.75 -9.46 5.37
CA GLU A 70 -11.38 -10.58 6.07
C GLU A 70 -12.31 -11.36 5.14
N ALA A 71 -12.47 -12.66 5.39
CA ALA A 71 -13.44 -13.46 4.66
C ALA A 71 -14.89 -13.05 5.02
N GLY A 72 -15.79 -13.19 4.05
CA GLY A 72 -17.22 -13.10 4.30
C GLY A 72 -17.68 -14.20 5.24
N ARG A 73 -18.86 -14.02 5.84
CA ARG A 73 -19.49 -14.97 6.75
C ARG A 73 -20.96 -15.16 6.40
N GLY A 74 -21.62 -16.13 7.02
CA GLY A 74 -23.07 -16.29 6.91
C GLY A 74 -23.83 -15.08 7.46
N LYS A 75 -25.16 -15.11 7.36
CA LYS A 75 -26.05 -14.01 7.79
C LYS A 75 -25.80 -12.69 7.06
N ARG A 76 -25.38 -12.76 5.79
CA ARG A 76 -25.03 -11.62 4.93
C ARG A 76 -23.93 -10.72 5.51
N CYS A 77 -23.04 -11.29 6.31
CA CYS A 77 -21.97 -10.55 6.97
C CYS A 77 -20.76 -10.46 6.04
N SER A 78 -20.52 -9.28 5.47
CA SER A 78 -19.32 -9.03 4.65
C SER A 78 -18.09 -8.84 5.53
N GLY A 79 -16.94 -9.31 5.05
CA GLY A 79 -15.66 -9.17 5.72
C GLY A 79 -15.15 -7.73 5.73
N LYS A 80 -14.42 -7.36 6.78
CA LYS A 80 -13.80 -6.04 6.90
C LYS A 80 -12.68 -5.83 5.89
N LYS A 81 -12.51 -4.57 5.47
CA LYS A 81 -11.34 -4.14 4.69
C LYS A 81 -10.07 -4.32 5.52
N GLY A 82 -9.02 -4.86 4.91
CA GLY A 82 -7.68 -4.89 5.48
C GLY A 82 -7.13 -3.48 5.68
N GLU A 83 -6.40 -3.28 6.78
CA GLU A 83 -5.74 -2.00 7.06
C GLU A 83 -4.66 -1.71 6.00
N ASP A 84 -4.66 -0.47 5.53
CA ASP A 84 -3.66 0.02 4.58
C ASP A 84 -2.29 0.12 5.29
N LEU A 85 -1.23 -0.26 4.58
CA LEU A 85 0.14 -0.11 5.03
C LEU A 85 0.66 1.26 4.60
N VAL A 86 0.90 2.11 5.59
CA VAL A 86 1.47 3.45 5.38
C VAL A 86 2.98 3.39 5.62
N LEU A 87 3.74 3.84 4.63
CA LEU A 87 5.20 3.93 4.65
C LEU A 87 5.61 5.40 4.60
N TYR A 88 6.24 5.88 5.66
CA TYR A 88 6.73 7.25 5.75
C TYR A 88 8.12 7.36 5.14
N VAL A 89 8.31 8.27 4.21
CA VAL A 89 9.58 8.50 3.53
C VAL A 89 9.93 9.99 3.56
N PRO A 90 11.23 10.34 3.51
CA PRO A 90 11.64 11.74 3.36
C PRO A 90 10.97 12.38 2.13
N ARG A 91 10.62 13.67 2.23
CA ARG A 91 10.09 14.44 1.11
C ARG A 91 11.07 14.43 -0.07
N GLY A 92 10.55 14.25 -1.28
CA GLY A 92 11.36 14.14 -2.51
C GLY A 92 11.83 12.72 -2.80
N THR A 93 11.29 11.70 -2.11
CA THR A 93 11.58 10.29 -2.41
C THR A 93 10.87 9.85 -3.70
N LEU A 94 11.62 9.26 -4.61
CA LEU A 94 11.13 8.60 -5.81
C LEU A 94 10.96 7.11 -5.56
N VAL A 95 9.81 6.57 -5.92
CA VAL A 95 9.53 5.12 -5.86
C VAL A 95 9.58 4.57 -7.28
N LYS A 96 10.57 3.74 -7.58
CA LYS A 96 10.76 3.11 -8.89
C LYS A 96 10.61 1.60 -8.79
N ASP A 97 10.07 0.98 -9.82
CA ASP A 97 10.10 -0.48 -9.96
C ASP A 97 11.53 -0.94 -10.25
N VAL A 98 12.03 -1.94 -9.49
CA VAL A 98 13.37 -2.49 -9.66
C VAL A 98 13.55 -3.19 -11.00
N GLN A 99 12.50 -3.83 -11.53
CA GLN A 99 12.60 -4.60 -12.77
C GLN A 99 12.55 -3.72 -14.01
N SER A 100 11.59 -2.78 -14.05
CA SER A 100 11.37 -1.94 -15.22
C SER A 100 12.08 -0.58 -15.17
N GLY A 101 12.56 -0.15 -14.00
CA GLY A 101 13.07 1.20 -13.77
C GLY A 101 12.00 2.30 -13.86
N ARG A 102 10.73 1.91 -14.07
CA ARG A 102 9.62 2.85 -14.21
C ARG A 102 9.37 3.57 -12.89
N LEU A 103 9.16 4.88 -12.98
CA LEU A 103 8.69 5.68 -11.84
C LEU A 103 7.23 5.30 -11.52
N LEU A 104 7.02 4.77 -10.32
CA LEU A 104 5.69 4.41 -9.81
C LEU A 104 5.04 5.59 -9.09
N ALA A 105 5.82 6.33 -8.29
CA ALA A 105 5.35 7.50 -7.56
C ALA A 105 6.49 8.49 -7.25
N ASP A 106 6.16 9.77 -7.21
CA ASP A 106 7.02 10.85 -6.71
C ASP A 106 6.41 11.41 -5.41
N ILE A 107 7.11 11.24 -4.30
CA ILE A 107 6.66 11.60 -2.96
C ILE A 107 7.19 12.99 -2.60
N SER A 108 6.86 13.99 -3.42
CA SER A 108 7.26 15.39 -3.22
C SER A 108 6.15 16.26 -2.62
N GLY A 109 4.88 15.84 -2.77
CA GLY A 109 3.72 16.56 -2.23
C GLY A 109 3.26 16.03 -0.86
N ASP A 110 2.33 16.74 -0.25
CA ASP A 110 1.76 16.37 1.06
C ASP A 110 0.68 15.27 0.95
N GLU A 111 0.21 14.98 -0.26
CA GLU A 111 -0.84 13.98 -0.49
C GLU A 111 -0.31 12.55 -0.46
N PRO A 112 -0.98 11.64 0.28
CA PRO A 112 -0.62 10.22 0.30
C PRO A 112 -0.71 9.58 -1.09
N GLN A 113 0.38 8.91 -1.51
CA GLN A 113 0.45 8.24 -2.81
C GLN A 113 0.23 6.74 -2.66
N THR A 114 -0.83 6.21 -3.27
CA THR A 114 -1.09 4.76 -3.29
C THR A 114 -0.27 4.10 -4.39
N VAL A 115 0.78 3.36 -4.00
CA VAL A 115 1.68 2.68 -4.95
C VAL A 115 1.13 1.31 -5.36
N LEU A 116 0.65 0.51 -4.40
CA LEU A 116 0.01 -0.78 -4.67
C LEU A 116 -1.40 -0.82 -4.12
N ARG A 117 -2.34 -1.28 -4.95
CA ARG A 117 -3.74 -1.46 -4.55
C ARG A 117 -3.96 -2.84 -3.98
N GLY A 118 -4.67 -2.92 -2.87
CA GLY A 118 -5.10 -4.18 -2.27
C GLY A 118 -6.08 -4.93 -3.16
N GLY A 119 -6.03 -6.26 -3.06
CA GLY A 119 -6.86 -7.19 -3.80
C GLY A 119 -8.35 -6.96 -3.52
N ARG A 120 -9.18 -7.19 -4.53
CA ARG A 120 -10.65 -7.08 -4.44
C ARG A 120 -11.19 -8.25 -3.62
N GLY A 121 -12.15 -7.96 -2.75
CA GLY A 121 -12.90 -8.97 -2.04
C GLY A 121 -13.68 -9.88 -2.99
N GLY A 122 -13.79 -11.16 -2.61
CA GLY A 122 -14.55 -12.17 -3.32
C GLY A 122 -16.04 -12.04 -3.06
N TRP A 123 -16.87 -12.39 -4.05
CA TRP A 123 -18.32 -12.38 -3.90
C TRP A 123 -18.84 -13.62 -3.18
N GLY A 124 -19.70 -13.42 -2.18
CA GLY A 124 -20.44 -14.49 -1.53
C GLY A 124 -21.45 -15.14 -2.46
N ASN A 125 -22.02 -16.27 -2.02
CA ASN A 125 -22.96 -17.04 -2.85
C ASN A 125 -24.25 -16.26 -3.19
N ILE A 126 -24.62 -15.24 -2.41
CA ILE A 126 -25.80 -14.40 -2.66
C ILE A 126 -25.75 -13.75 -4.05
N HIS A 127 -24.58 -13.28 -4.50
CA HIS A 127 -24.43 -12.61 -5.79
C HIS A 127 -24.69 -13.52 -6.99
N PHE A 128 -24.66 -14.84 -6.78
CA PHE A 128 -24.87 -15.83 -7.83
C PHE A 128 -26.30 -16.41 -7.83
N ALA A 129 -27.18 -15.87 -7.00
CA ALA A 129 -28.58 -16.28 -6.96
C ALA A 129 -29.32 -15.67 -8.15
N THR A 130 -29.88 -16.53 -9.01
CA THR A 130 -30.74 -16.15 -10.13
C THR A 130 -32.09 -16.86 -10.02
N PRO A 131 -33.13 -16.45 -10.77
CA PRO A 131 -34.43 -17.14 -10.76
C PRO A 131 -34.32 -18.64 -11.05
N THR A 132 -33.37 -19.03 -11.92
CA THR A 132 -33.07 -20.42 -12.28
C THR A 132 -32.07 -21.10 -11.34
N ARG A 133 -31.30 -20.34 -10.56
CA ARG A 133 -30.28 -20.83 -9.62
C ARG A 133 -30.46 -20.19 -8.25
N GLN A 134 -31.48 -20.62 -7.52
CA GLN A 134 -31.83 -20.04 -6.22
C GLN A 134 -30.88 -20.44 -5.07
N VAL A 135 -30.15 -21.56 -5.21
CA VAL A 135 -29.27 -22.12 -4.17
C VAL A 135 -27.83 -22.32 -4.68
N PRO A 136 -27.12 -21.23 -5.03
CA PRO A 136 -25.72 -21.30 -5.44
C PRO A 136 -24.84 -21.81 -4.29
N ARG A 137 -24.07 -22.89 -4.57
CA ARG A 137 -23.14 -23.54 -3.62
C ARG A 137 -21.68 -23.15 -3.85
N PHE A 138 -21.44 -22.02 -4.48
CA PHE A 138 -20.11 -21.53 -4.79
C PHE A 138 -20.04 -20.03 -4.50
N ALA A 139 -18.83 -19.57 -4.22
CA ALA A 139 -18.47 -18.18 -4.00
C ALA A 139 -17.21 -17.88 -4.79
N LYS A 140 -16.96 -16.60 -5.06
CA LYS A 140 -15.74 -16.17 -5.72
C LYS A 140 -14.66 -15.92 -4.66
N PRO A 141 -13.42 -16.40 -4.87
CA PRO A 141 -12.31 -16.01 -4.01
C PRO A 141 -11.96 -14.53 -4.18
N GLY A 142 -11.33 -13.95 -3.18
CA GLY A 142 -10.72 -12.63 -3.33
C GLY A 142 -9.55 -12.68 -4.31
N THR A 143 -9.23 -11.54 -4.93
CA THR A 143 -8.06 -11.47 -5.82
C THR A 143 -6.80 -11.30 -4.98
N PRO A 144 -5.66 -11.86 -5.41
CA PRO A 144 -4.39 -11.58 -4.76
C PRO A 144 -4.09 -10.08 -4.81
N GLY A 145 -3.41 -9.58 -3.78
CA GLY A 145 -2.84 -8.25 -3.76
C GLY A 145 -1.66 -8.15 -4.73
N MET A 146 -1.44 -6.96 -5.29
CA MET A 146 -0.25 -6.72 -6.09
C MET A 146 1.01 -6.76 -5.22
N GLU A 147 2.11 -7.22 -5.77
CA GLU A 147 3.43 -7.20 -5.14
C GLU A 147 4.45 -6.65 -6.13
N ALA A 148 5.45 -5.95 -5.62
CA ALA A 148 6.52 -5.36 -6.42
C ALA A 148 7.78 -5.19 -5.58
N ASP A 149 8.93 -5.39 -6.22
CA ASP A 149 10.21 -4.92 -5.68
C ASP A 149 10.43 -3.48 -6.15
N VAL A 150 10.57 -2.56 -5.20
CA VAL A 150 10.73 -1.14 -5.47
C VAL A 150 12.04 -0.60 -4.92
N GLN A 151 12.62 0.33 -5.66
CA GLN A 151 13.77 1.11 -5.29
C GLN A 151 13.29 2.50 -4.87
N LEU A 152 13.58 2.85 -3.63
CA LEU A 152 13.39 4.18 -3.09
C LEU A 152 14.68 4.98 -3.33
N GLU A 153 14.55 6.16 -3.92
CA GLU A 153 15.67 7.07 -4.16
C GLU A 153 15.29 8.46 -3.66
N LEU A 154 16.04 8.99 -2.70
CA LEU A 154 15.87 10.35 -2.24
C LEU A 154 16.50 11.31 -3.26
N LYS A 155 15.72 12.25 -3.80
CA LYS A 155 16.30 13.39 -4.53
C LYS A 155 17.18 14.16 -3.56
N LEU A 156 18.50 14.08 -3.76
CA LEU A 156 19.46 14.83 -2.97
C LEU A 156 19.21 16.34 -3.17
N LEU A 157 19.20 17.08 -2.06
CA LEU A 157 19.05 18.54 -2.05
C LEU A 157 20.32 19.27 -2.54
N ALA A 158 21.48 18.60 -2.55
CA ALA A 158 22.73 19.19 -2.95
C ALA A 158 23.59 18.18 -3.72
N ASP A 159 23.97 18.55 -4.94
CA ASP A 159 24.94 17.82 -5.74
C ASP A 159 26.38 18.00 -5.23
N VAL A 160 26.63 19.09 -4.46
CA VAL A 160 27.96 19.47 -3.96
C VAL A 160 27.89 19.90 -2.49
N GLY A 161 28.73 19.32 -1.65
CA GLY A 161 28.88 19.67 -0.24
C GLY A 161 30.17 20.44 0.03
N LEU A 162 30.07 21.61 0.69
CA LEU A 162 31.23 22.41 1.10
C LEU A 162 31.74 21.97 2.48
N ILE A 163 32.98 21.48 2.55
CA ILE A 163 33.65 21.05 3.78
C ILE A 163 34.78 22.04 4.13
N GLY A 164 34.89 22.41 5.39
CA GLY A 164 35.92 23.33 5.88
C GLY A 164 35.70 23.74 7.34
N PHE A 165 36.70 24.38 7.95
CA PHE A 165 36.64 24.85 9.33
C PHE A 165 35.47 25.85 9.58
N PRO A 166 35.05 26.05 10.84
CA PRO A 166 34.15 27.15 11.18
C PRO A 166 34.71 28.49 10.67
N ASN A 167 33.85 29.39 10.19
CA ASN A 167 34.19 30.74 9.72
C ASN A 167 35.09 30.85 8.47
N VAL A 168 35.34 29.76 7.72
CA VAL A 168 36.07 29.83 6.42
C VAL A 168 35.26 30.42 5.27
N GLY A 169 34.13 31.06 5.55
CA GLY A 169 33.30 31.71 4.55
C GLY A 169 32.43 30.76 3.71
N LYS A 170 32.14 29.54 4.17
CA LYS A 170 31.29 28.57 3.45
C LYS A 170 29.93 29.16 3.06
N SER A 171 29.21 29.76 4.01
CA SER A 171 27.90 30.38 3.75
C SER A 171 28.02 31.61 2.86
N THR A 172 29.12 32.36 2.99
CA THR A 172 29.42 33.53 2.16
C THR A 172 29.65 33.13 0.71
N LEU A 173 30.41 32.05 0.45
CA LEU A 173 30.62 31.49 -0.88
C LEU A 173 29.29 31.09 -1.52
N VAL A 174 28.42 30.39 -0.79
CA VAL A 174 27.08 30.03 -1.28
C VAL A 174 26.28 31.28 -1.61
N SER A 175 26.28 32.30 -0.76
CA SER A 175 25.53 33.54 -1.00
C SER A 175 25.99 34.35 -2.21
N VAL A 176 27.28 34.24 -2.60
CA VAL A 176 27.86 34.97 -3.74
C VAL A 176 27.64 34.23 -5.05
N VAL A 177 27.65 32.88 -5.02
CA VAL A 177 27.52 32.04 -6.21
C VAL A 177 26.04 31.65 -6.48
N SER A 178 25.19 31.67 -5.45
CA SER A 178 23.76 31.36 -5.55
C SER A 178 22.92 32.60 -5.87
N GLU A 179 22.07 32.49 -6.90
CA GLU A 179 21.04 33.48 -7.21
C GLU A 179 19.82 33.36 -6.26
N ALA A 180 19.69 32.22 -5.58
CA ALA A 180 18.72 32.00 -4.53
C ALA A 180 19.25 32.59 -3.21
N LYS A 181 18.46 33.47 -2.58
CA LYS A 181 18.73 33.92 -1.21
C LYS A 181 18.60 32.73 -0.27
N PRO A 182 19.66 32.35 0.45
CA PRO A 182 19.62 31.23 1.40
C PRO A 182 18.74 31.54 2.60
#